data_AF-V4LFZ5-F1
#
_entry.id   AF-V4LFZ5-F1
#
_cell.length_a   1.000
_cell.length_b   1.000
_cell.length_c   1.000
_cell.angle_alpha   90.00
_cell.angle_beta   90.00
_cell.angle_gamma   90.00
#
_symmetry.space_group_name_H-M   'P 1'
#
loop_
_entity.id
_entity.type
_entity.pdbx_description
1 polymer ?
#
loop_
_entity_poly.entity_id
_entity_poly.type
_entity_poly.pdbx_seq_one_letter_code
_entity_poly.pdbx_strand_id
1 'polypeptide(L)'
;MFSKVRAQKHHHSPSMITSLPDDFIVDIVARVPRCYYPTISLVSKSFRSLVADCCLYILRWKVNSKDRLAIIRSLPIIPCNGSYVAVGSNIYVVGSSRALNINCRFHTVQPISHIPKKMFDKAIGIINGKIYVIGDCWGDDKVSGNMLWKRVMVFDTEIQMWEQSQTWSVLYFYDVHKNKLRAYDPKQRCWIDVTGLEELLPKTACTDTVSYGGKLALFFRNNGDAQKIWCAEIALERCQGGEILGKVQWCDVVTDDGNFHMVKCLTVTV
;
A
#
# COMPACT_ATOMS: atom_id res chain seq x y z
N MET A 1 7.69 -12.91 74.10
CA MET A 1 7.36 -14.17 73.39
C MET A 1 6.36 -13.82 72.29
N PHE A 2 6.82 -13.64 71.05
CA PHE A 2 5.93 -13.46 69.90
C PHE A 2 6.44 -14.35 68.76
N SER A 3 5.57 -15.28 68.38
CA SER A 3 5.79 -16.39 67.45
C SER A 3 5.82 -15.92 66.00
N LYS A 4 6.82 -16.41 65.25
CA LYS A 4 7.01 -16.19 63.82
C LYS A 4 6.05 -17.10 63.04
N VAL A 5 5.00 -16.53 62.44
CA VAL A 5 4.10 -17.28 61.55
C VAL A 5 4.79 -17.46 60.20
N ARG A 6 5.02 -18.73 59.83
CA ARG A 6 5.64 -19.15 58.57
C ARG A 6 4.53 -19.27 57.52
N ALA A 7 4.57 -18.42 56.48
CA ALA A 7 3.67 -18.54 55.34
C ALA A 7 3.95 -19.85 54.59
N GLN A 8 2.93 -20.70 54.46
CA GLN A 8 2.97 -21.88 53.60
C GLN A 8 2.98 -21.42 52.13
N LYS A 9 4.01 -21.79 51.37
CA LYS A 9 4.00 -21.67 49.91
C LYS A 9 3.04 -22.73 49.35
N HIS A 10 1.92 -22.29 48.79
CA HIS A 10 1.10 -23.14 47.94
C HIS A 10 1.94 -23.58 46.73
N HIS A 11 2.12 -24.89 46.56
CA HIS A 11 2.60 -25.48 45.32
C HIS A 11 1.54 -25.26 44.24
N HIS A 12 1.75 -24.28 43.37
CA HIS A 12 1.04 -24.23 42.10
C HIS A 12 1.50 -25.40 41.24
N SER A 13 0.62 -26.37 41.02
CA SER A 13 0.75 -27.32 39.92
C SER A 13 0.89 -26.50 38.63
N PRO A 14 1.94 -26.70 37.80
CA PRO A 14 2.05 -25.98 36.54
C PRO A 14 0.88 -26.40 35.64
N SER A 15 0.11 -25.42 35.17
CA SER A 15 -1.00 -25.67 34.25
C SER A 15 -0.49 -26.39 33.00
N MET A 16 -1.12 -27.50 32.60
CA MET A 16 -0.69 -28.35 31.48
C MET A 16 -0.67 -27.68 30.09
N ILE A 17 -1.07 -26.40 29.97
CA ILE A 17 -1.16 -25.69 28.69
C ILE A 17 0.17 -24.99 28.33
N THR A 18 1.11 -24.83 29.27
CA THR A 18 2.37 -24.09 29.05
C THR A 18 3.56 -24.96 28.66
N SER A 19 3.35 -26.24 28.33
CA SER A 19 4.44 -27.17 27.95
C SER A 19 4.61 -27.36 26.44
N LEU A 20 3.70 -26.84 25.62
CA LEU A 20 3.79 -26.91 24.16
C LEU A 20 4.51 -25.66 23.62
N PRO A 21 5.40 -25.80 22.62
CA PRO A 21 5.96 -24.66 21.92
C PRO A 21 4.86 -23.84 21.24
N ASP A 22 4.99 -22.51 21.24
CA ASP A 22 3.97 -21.57 20.77
C ASP A 22 3.46 -21.91 19.35
N ASP A 23 4.35 -22.33 18.44
CA ASP A 23 4.01 -22.70 17.06
C ASP A 23 2.94 -23.80 16.97
N PHE A 24 2.97 -24.79 17.88
CA PHE A 24 1.97 -25.85 17.91
C PHE A 24 0.63 -25.36 18.46
N ILE A 25 0.66 -24.42 19.42
CA ILE A 25 -0.55 -23.81 19.97
C ILE A 25 -1.28 -23.02 18.88
N VAL A 26 -0.57 -22.23 18.09
CA VAL A 26 -1.14 -21.48 16.96
C VAL A 26 -1.78 -22.43 15.94
N ASP A 27 -1.10 -23.51 15.58
CA ASP A 27 -1.57 -24.51 14.60
C ASP A 27 -2.80 -25.28 15.11
N ILE A 28 -2.85 -25.63 16.40
CA ILE A 28 -4.04 -26.26 17.01
C ILE A 28 -5.22 -25.31 17.00
N VAL A 29 -5.04 -24.06 17.45
CA VAL A 29 -6.12 -23.06 17.52
C VAL A 29 -6.64 -22.73 16.12
N ALA A 30 -5.78 -22.66 15.10
CA ALA A 30 -6.18 -22.44 13.71
C ALA A 30 -7.14 -23.53 13.17
N ARG A 31 -7.09 -24.77 13.70
CA ARG A 31 -8.01 -25.85 13.31
C ARG A 31 -9.37 -25.78 14.00
N VAL A 32 -9.51 -25.10 15.14
CA VAL A 32 -10.77 -25.04 15.89
C VAL A 32 -11.78 -24.14 15.18
N PRO A 33 -13.06 -24.51 14.97
CA PRO A 33 -14.06 -23.62 14.32
C PRO A 33 -14.20 -22.24 15.00
N ARG A 34 -14.43 -21.18 14.21
CA ARG A 34 -14.50 -19.79 14.72
C ARG A 34 -15.59 -19.57 15.77
N CYS A 35 -16.65 -20.38 15.76
CA CYS A 35 -17.71 -20.30 16.78
C CYS A 35 -17.20 -20.57 18.21
N TYR A 36 -16.06 -21.25 18.38
CA TYR A 36 -15.46 -21.51 19.69
C TYR A 36 -14.41 -20.46 20.11
N TYR A 37 -14.11 -19.47 19.26
CA TYR A 37 -13.09 -18.46 19.56
C TYR A 37 -13.46 -17.54 20.73
N PRO A 38 -14.73 -17.14 20.91
CA PRO A 38 -15.15 -16.44 22.12
C PRO A 38 -14.79 -17.24 23.37
N THR A 39 -15.04 -18.55 23.38
CA THR A 39 -14.70 -19.44 24.49
C THR A 39 -13.18 -19.57 24.69
N ILE A 40 -12.41 -19.78 23.61
CA ILE A 40 -10.94 -19.88 23.66
C ILE A 40 -10.30 -18.58 24.18
N SER A 41 -10.86 -17.42 23.81
CA SER A 41 -10.37 -16.10 24.26
C SER A 41 -10.46 -15.87 25.78
N LEU A 42 -11.27 -16.68 26.46
CA LEU A 42 -11.45 -16.63 27.91
C LEU A 42 -10.44 -17.49 28.67
N VAL A 43 -9.74 -18.41 27.99
CA VAL A 43 -8.78 -19.34 28.62
C VAL A 43 -7.57 -18.61 29.18
N SER A 44 -7.02 -17.64 28.45
CA SER A 44 -5.92 -16.80 28.93
C SER A 44 -5.77 -15.52 28.11
N LYS A 45 -4.99 -14.56 28.63
CA LYS A 45 -4.59 -13.36 27.87
C LYS A 45 -3.83 -13.71 26.58
N SER A 46 -3.03 -14.77 26.60
CA SER A 46 -2.28 -15.25 25.43
C SER A 46 -3.24 -15.77 24.35
N PHE A 47 -4.19 -16.65 24.71
CA PHE A 47 -5.20 -17.12 23.75
C PHE A 47 -6.08 -16.00 23.22
N ARG A 48 -6.43 -15.02 24.06
CA ARG A 48 -7.16 -13.82 23.63
C ARG A 48 -6.40 -13.03 22.57
N SER A 49 -5.10 -12.82 22.78
CA SER A 49 -4.23 -12.15 21.80
C SER A 49 -4.10 -12.98 20.52
N LEU A 50 -3.94 -14.30 20.66
CA LEU A 50 -3.76 -15.24 19.56
C LEU A 50 -4.98 -15.32 18.64
N VAL A 51 -6.20 -15.38 19.19
CA VAL A 51 -7.43 -15.41 18.36
C VAL A 51 -7.72 -14.07 17.68
N ALA A 52 -7.12 -12.99 18.16
CA ALA A 52 -7.18 -11.66 17.55
C ALA A 52 -6.05 -11.43 16.52
N ASP A 53 -5.08 -12.34 16.40
CA ASP A 53 -3.93 -12.20 15.53
C ASP A 53 -4.28 -12.54 14.06
N CYS A 54 -3.88 -11.65 13.14
CA CYS A 54 -4.02 -11.85 11.69
C CYS A 54 -3.27 -13.09 11.19
N CYS A 55 -2.18 -13.51 11.86
CA CYS A 55 -1.41 -14.70 11.50
C CYS A 55 -2.26 -15.97 11.62
N LEU A 56 -3.17 -16.02 12.59
CA LEU A 56 -4.08 -17.14 12.78
C LEU A 56 -5.05 -17.27 11.60
N TYR A 57 -5.53 -16.13 11.06
CA TYR A 57 -6.38 -16.09 9.87
C TYR A 57 -5.66 -16.67 8.64
N ILE A 58 -4.40 -16.29 8.44
CA ILE A 58 -3.55 -16.81 7.34
C ILE A 58 -3.34 -18.33 7.48
N LEU A 59 -3.11 -18.82 8.71
CA LEU A 59 -2.95 -20.25 8.98
C LEU A 59 -4.24 -21.06 8.78
N ARG A 60 -5.42 -20.51 9.10
CA ARG A 60 -6.71 -21.18 8.80
C ARG A 60 -6.93 -21.36 7.31
N TRP A 61 -6.63 -20.34 6.52
CA TRP A 61 -6.75 -20.40 5.07
C TRP A 61 -5.92 -21.55 4.51
N LYS A 62 -4.71 -21.75 5.04
CA LYS A 62 -3.80 -22.83 4.68
C LYS A 62 -4.33 -24.25 4.98
N VAL A 63 -5.14 -24.43 6.03
CA VAL A 63 -5.71 -25.75 6.38
C VAL A 63 -6.87 -26.13 5.46
N ASN A 64 -7.63 -25.14 4.97
CA ASN A 64 -8.84 -25.39 4.16
C ASN A 64 -8.64 -25.15 2.65
N SER A 65 -7.50 -24.63 2.22
CA SER A 65 -7.19 -24.38 0.81
C SER A 65 -6.31 -25.50 0.22
N LYS A 66 -6.66 -25.97 -0.98
CA LYS A 66 -5.80 -26.85 -1.79
C LYS A 66 -4.53 -26.12 -2.28
N ASP A 67 -4.54 -24.78 -2.23
CA ASP A 67 -3.40 -23.94 -2.58
C ASP A 67 -2.55 -23.67 -1.34
N ARG A 68 -1.45 -24.42 -1.23
CA ARG A 68 -0.52 -24.39 -0.10
C ARG A 68 0.25 -23.07 -0.06
N LEU A 69 -0.23 -22.10 0.74
CA LEU A 69 0.59 -20.94 1.09
C LEU A 69 1.77 -21.39 1.98
N ALA A 70 2.99 -21.11 1.54
CA ALA A 70 4.21 -21.34 2.31
C ALA A 70 4.57 -20.10 3.13
N ILE A 71 4.78 -20.27 4.43
CA ILE A 71 5.36 -19.21 5.27
C ILE A 71 6.85 -19.13 4.90
N ILE A 72 7.28 -17.97 4.41
CA ILE A 72 8.70 -17.69 4.21
C ILE A 72 9.29 -17.43 5.61
N ARG A 73 10.05 -18.40 6.13
CA ARG A 73 10.59 -18.40 7.51
C ARG A 73 11.57 -17.27 7.80
N SER A 74 12.17 -16.68 6.75
CA SER A 74 13.00 -15.49 6.85
C SER A 74 12.73 -14.57 5.66
N LEU A 75 12.11 -13.42 5.93
CA LEU A 75 12.08 -12.35 4.95
C LEU A 75 13.48 -11.70 4.90
N PRO A 76 13.97 -11.29 3.72
CA PRO A 76 15.19 -10.49 3.64
C PRO A 76 15.00 -9.20 4.47
N ILE A 77 16.11 -8.52 4.81
CA ILE A 77 16.01 -7.18 5.40
C ILE A 77 15.22 -6.30 4.45
N ILE A 78 13.98 -6.01 4.83
CA ILE A 78 13.06 -5.25 4.01
C ILE A 78 13.55 -3.79 4.01
N PRO A 79 13.68 -3.16 2.82
CA PRO A 79 14.04 -1.75 2.72
C PRO A 79 13.11 -0.86 3.55
N CYS A 80 13.68 0.11 4.26
CA CYS A 80 12.90 1.08 5.03
C CYS A 80 11.95 1.88 4.12
N ASN A 81 10.72 2.09 4.57
CA ASN A 81 9.62 2.68 3.80
C ASN A 81 9.43 1.98 2.44
N GLY A 82 9.41 0.65 2.48
CA GLY A 82 9.21 -0.22 1.31
C GLY A 82 7.79 -0.17 0.78
N SER A 83 7.64 0.08 -0.51
CA SER A 83 6.41 -0.13 -1.27
C SER A 83 6.57 -1.41 -2.12
N TYR A 84 5.49 -2.17 -2.29
CA TYR A 84 5.53 -3.51 -2.88
C TYR A 84 4.64 -3.62 -4.10
N VAL A 85 5.08 -4.39 -5.11
CA VAL A 85 4.25 -4.77 -6.26
C VAL A 85 4.57 -6.20 -6.67
N ALA A 86 3.53 -7.00 -6.91
CA ALA A 86 3.66 -8.36 -7.42
C ALA A 86 3.63 -8.34 -8.96
N VAL A 87 4.58 -9.03 -9.60
CA VAL A 87 4.65 -9.19 -11.05
C VAL A 87 4.99 -10.66 -11.35
N GLY A 88 4.02 -11.42 -11.84
CA GLY A 88 4.17 -12.87 -12.03
C GLY A 88 4.49 -13.59 -10.71
N SER A 89 5.58 -14.37 -10.70
CA SER A 89 6.07 -15.07 -9.49
C SER A 89 7.07 -14.25 -8.66
N ASN A 90 7.18 -12.95 -8.92
CA ASN A 90 8.13 -12.06 -8.25
C ASN A 90 7.39 -10.99 -7.44
N ILE A 91 7.95 -10.61 -6.29
CA ILE A 91 7.54 -9.43 -5.52
C ILE A 91 8.68 -8.42 -5.57
N TYR A 92 8.41 -7.28 -6.16
CA TYR A 92 9.33 -6.16 -6.21
C TYR A 92 9.09 -5.25 -5.01
N VAL A 93 10.16 -4.90 -4.32
CA VAL A 93 10.16 -4.05 -3.13
C VAL A 93 11.00 -2.82 -3.41
N VAL A 94 10.43 -1.63 -3.26
CA VAL A 94 11.13 -0.36 -3.48
C VAL A 94 11.09 0.46 -2.20
N GLY A 95 12.24 0.52 -1.50
CA GLY A 95 12.44 1.35 -0.31
C GLY A 95 12.92 2.75 -0.64
N SER A 96 13.43 3.45 0.38
CA SER A 96 13.88 4.84 0.21
C SER A 96 15.12 4.99 -0.68
N SER A 97 16.08 4.08 -0.57
CA SER A 97 17.35 4.10 -1.31
C SER A 97 17.74 2.74 -1.90
N ARG A 98 16.93 1.71 -1.68
CA ARG A 98 17.23 0.33 -2.08
C ARG A 98 15.98 -0.31 -2.65
N ALA A 99 16.15 -1.12 -3.67
CA ALA A 99 15.09 -1.96 -4.23
C ALA A 99 15.55 -3.42 -4.27
N LEU A 100 14.60 -4.35 -4.16
CA LEU A 100 14.82 -5.79 -4.13
C LEU A 100 13.76 -6.49 -4.98
N ASN A 101 14.13 -7.61 -5.58
CA ASN A 101 13.22 -8.56 -6.19
C ASN A 101 13.21 -9.84 -5.35
N ILE A 102 12.04 -10.28 -4.91
CA ILE A 102 11.82 -11.55 -4.21
C ILE A 102 11.18 -12.52 -5.20
N ASN A 103 11.93 -13.55 -5.59
CA ASN A 103 11.39 -14.61 -6.43
C ASN A 103 10.69 -15.66 -5.56
N CYS A 104 9.36 -15.71 -5.63
CA CYS A 104 8.56 -16.61 -4.82
C CYS A 104 8.65 -18.08 -5.26
N ARG A 105 9.03 -18.34 -6.52
CA ARG A 105 9.15 -19.71 -7.06
C ARG A 105 10.42 -20.40 -6.57
N PHE A 106 11.53 -19.67 -6.55
CA PHE A 106 12.84 -20.20 -6.17
C PHE A 106 13.24 -19.82 -4.73
N HIS A 107 12.39 -19.07 -4.04
CA HIS A 107 12.66 -18.57 -2.68
C HIS A 107 13.98 -17.78 -2.58
N THR A 108 14.29 -16.99 -3.61
CA THR A 108 15.51 -16.18 -3.67
C THR A 108 15.21 -14.69 -3.61
N VAL A 109 16.21 -13.91 -3.21
CA VAL A 109 16.13 -12.45 -3.15
C VAL A 109 17.32 -11.87 -3.88
N GLN A 110 17.07 -10.94 -4.80
CA GLN A 110 18.09 -10.27 -5.59
C GLN A 110 17.98 -8.75 -5.40
N PRO A 111 19.09 -8.06 -5.06
CA PRO A 111 19.11 -6.61 -5.10
C PRO A 111 18.87 -6.09 -6.51
N ILE A 112 18.02 -5.09 -6.61
CA ILE A 112 17.84 -4.33 -7.85
C ILE A 112 18.86 -3.18 -7.84
N SER A 113 19.26 -2.73 -9.03
CA SER A 113 20.13 -1.57 -9.21
C SER A 113 19.66 -0.37 -8.36
N HIS A 114 20.63 0.40 -7.87
CA HIS A 114 20.38 1.50 -6.95
C HIS A 114 19.32 2.46 -7.52
N ILE A 115 18.36 2.84 -6.67
CA ILE A 115 17.28 3.73 -7.06
C ILE A 115 17.89 5.05 -7.54
N PRO A 116 17.59 5.55 -8.75
CA PRO A 116 18.25 6.72 -9.32
C PRO A 116 18.18 7.98 -8.43
N LYS A 117 17.13 8.12 -7.63
CA LYS A 117 17.00 9.19 -6.61
C LYS A 117 16.38 8.62 -5.34
N LYS A 118 16.80 9.13 -4.18
CA LYS A 118 16.15 8.79 -2.91
C LYS A 118 14.71 9.30 -2.92
N MET A 119 13.75 8.45 -2.53
CA MET A 119 12.32 8.77 -2.57
C MET A 119 11.57 8.34 -1.30
N PHE A 120 10.61 9.17 -0.87
CA PHE A 120 9.75 9.02 0.30
C PHE A 120 8.28 9.01 -0.14
N ASP A 121 7.38 8.57 0.75
CA ASP A 121 5.93 8.57 0.55
C ASP A 121 5.50 8.13 -0.87
N LYS A 122 5.77 6.85 -1.15
CA LYS A 122 5.76 6.28 -2.49
C LYS A 122 4.51 5.45 -2.79
N ALA A 123 3.84 5.75 -3.89
CA ALA A 123 2.94 4.83 -4.56
C ALA A 123 3.71 4.01 -5.61
N ILE A 124 3.36 2.72 -5.75
CA ILE A 124 3.95 1.82 -6.74
C ILE A 124 2.87 1.09 -7.53
N GLY A 125 3.03 0.99 -8.84
CA GLY A 125 2.09 0.33 -9.75
C GLY A 125 2.80 -0.42 -10.87
N ILE A 126 2.07 -1.30 -11.56
CA ILE A 126 2.56 -2.08 -12.71
C ILE A 126 1.70 -1.74 -13.93
N ILE A 127 2.33 -1.37 -15.04
CA ILE A 127 1.65 -1.12 -16.32
C ILE A 127 2.53 -1.72 -17.41
N ASN A 128 1.96 -2.62 -18.23
CA ASN A 128 2.65 -3.26 -19.36
C ASN A 128 4.03 -3.85 -19.01
N GLY A 129 4.13 -4.56 -17.88
CA GLY A 129 5.40 -5.17 -17.45
C GLY A 129 6.42 -4.17 -16.89
N LYS A 130 6.05 -2.90 -16.69
CA LYS A 130 6.91 -1.87 -16.11
C LYS A 130 6.38 -1.37 -14.78
N ILE A 131 7.27 -1.26 -13.80
CA ILE A 131 6.95 -0.83 -12.45
C ILE A 131 7.12 0.69 -12.38
N TYR A 132 6.05 1.39 -12.06
CA TYR A 132 6.02 2.83 -11.87
C TYR A 132 6.08 3.14 -10.37
N VAL A 133 7.04 3.96 -9.98
CA VAL A 133 7.24 4.42 -8.60
C VAL A 133 7.06 5.93 -8.58
N ILE A 134 6.09 6.41 -7.81
CA ILE A 134 5.76 7.84 -7.69
C ILE A 134 5.92 8.21 -6.23
N GLY A 135 6.59 9.31 -5.94
CA GLY A 135 6.79 9.73 -4.56
C GLY A 135 7.68 10.95 -4.48
N ASP A 136 7.96 11.35 -3.24
CA ASP A 136 8.61 12.61 -2.93
C ASP A 136 10.13 12.46 -2.91
N CYS A 137 10.86 13.37 -3.53
CA CYS A 137 12.31 13.42 -3.51
C CYS A 137 12.80 14.81 -3.13
N TRP A 138 13.97 14.90 -2.50
CA TRP A 138 14.59 16.19 -2.24
C TRP A 138 15.04 16.82 -3.57
N GLY A 139 14.67 18.09 -3.76
CA GLY A 139 15.17 18.89 -4.87
C GLY A 139 16.67 19.09 -4.80
N ASP A 140 17.31 19.23 -5.97
CA ASP A 140 18.77 19.44 -6.08
C ASP A 140 19.20 20.90 -5.93
N ASP A 141 18.24 21.82 -5.88
CA ASP A 141 18.53 23.26 -5.90
C ASP A 141 18.64 23.86 -4.49
N LYS A 142 19.79 24.47 -4.20
CA LYS A 142 20.09 25.11 -2.91
C LYS A 142 19.29 26.39 -2.68
N VAL A 143 18.65 26.93 -3.72
CA VAL A 143 17.92 28.20 -3.68
C VAL A 143 16.53 28.06 -3.07
N SER A 144 15.89 26.88 -3.15
CA SER A 144 14.46 26.73 -2.82
C SER A 144 14.16 26.19 -1.43
N GLY A 145 15.16 25.93 -0.58
CA GLY A 145 14.98 25.51 0.81
C GLY A 145 14.09 24.26 1.00
N ASN A 146 14.66 23.07 1.13
CA ASN A 146 13.95 21.87 1.60
C ASN A 146 12.60 21.57 0.91
N MET A 147 12.47 21.85 -0.38
CA MET A 147 11.23 21.56 -1.11
C MET A 147 11.24 20.11 -1.63
N LEU A 148 10.19 19.35 -1.32
CA LEU A 148 9.97 18.00 -1.83
C LEU A 148 9.36 18.06 -3.23
N TRP A 149 10.00 17.40 -4.21
CA TRP A 149 9.51 17.26 -5.57
C TRP A 149 8.92 15.87 -5.76
N LYS A 150 7.70 15.78 -6.30
CA LYS A 150 7.17 14.50 -6.75
C LYS A 150 7.87 14.06 -8.03
N ARG A 151 8.45 12.86 -8.02
CA ARG A 151 9.13 12.25 -9.17
C ARG A 151 8.49 10.92 -9.51
N VAL A 152 8.52 10.59 -10.80
CA VAL A 152 8.17 9.27 -11.32
C VAL A 152 9.45 8.56 -11.72
N MET A 153 9.59 7.30 -11.31
CA MET A 153 10.62 6.39 -11.80
C MET A 153 9.96 5.17 -12.40
N VAL A 154 10.53 4.67 -13.49
CA VAL A 154 10.04 3.48 -14.16
C VAL A 154 11.12 2.43 -14.12
N PHE A 155 10.79 1.24 -13.66
CA PHE A 155 11.66 0.07 -13.68
C PHE A 155 11.10 -0.94 -14.68
N ASP A 156 11.85 -1.19 -15.73
CA ASP A 156 11.49 -2.17 -16.75
C ASP A 156 11.82 -3.57 -16.22
N THR A 157 10.81 -4.42 -16.09
CA THR A 157 10.99 -5.76 -15.52
C THR A 157 11.55 -6.77 -16.51
N GLU A 158 11.52 -6.50 -17.81
CA GLU A 158 12.10 -7.39 -18.82
C GLU A 158 13.61 -7.25 -18.86
N ILE A 159 14.11 -6.01 -18.93
CA ILE A 159 15.55 -5.74 -18.99
C ILE A 159 16.19 -5.52 -17.61
N GLN A 160 15.40 -5.51 -16.54
CA GLN A 160 15.84 -5.31 -15.14
C GLN A 160 16.59 -3.98 -14.91
N MET A 161 16.15 -2.90 -15.57
CA MET A 161 16.80 -1.59 -15.51
C MET A 161 15.80 -0.46 -15.23
N TRP A 162 16.27 0.58 -14.52
CA TRP A 162 15.55 1.83 -14.39
C TRP A 162 15.59 2.58 -15.71
N GLU A 163 14.43 2.99 -16.24
CA GLU A 163 14.37 3.82 -17.43
C GLU A 163 14.92 5.20 -17.13
N GLN A 164 15.86 5.65 -17.97
CA GLN A 164 16.20 7.06 -18.09
C GLN A 164 15.11 7.75 -18.92
N SER A 165 13.91 7.86 -18.34
CA SER A 165 12.74 8.64 -18.81
C SER A 165 12.70 8.96 -20.32
N GLN A 166 12.04 8.10 -21.11
CA GLN A 166 11.49 8.50 -22.41
C GLN A 166 10.07 8.00 -22.73
N THR A 167 9.40 7.21 -21.87
CA THR A 167 8.18 6.49 -22.31
C THR A 167 6.85 7.02 -21.73
N TRP A 168 6.21 7.89 -22.52
CA TRP A 168 4.77 8.05 -22.87
C TRP A 168 3.59 7.99 -21.88
N SER A 169 3.71 7.64 -20.59
CA SER A 169 2.57 7.79 -19.68
C SER A 169 2.55 9.18 -19.04
N VAL A 170 1.59 10.01 -19.43
CA VAL A 170 1.30 11.30 -18.78
C VAL A 170 0.82 10.99 -17.36
N LEU A 171 1.56 11.44 -16.34
CA LEU A 171 1.19 11.20 -14.96
C LEU A 171 0.27 12.30 -14.47
N TYR A 172 -0.89 11.95 -13.92
CA TYR A 172 -1.79 12.93 -13.32
C TYR A 172 -1.64 12.93 -11.80
N PHE A 173 -1.61 14.12 -11.21
CA PHE A 173 -1.46 14.34 -9.78
C PHE A 173 -2.34 15.50 -9.36
N TYR A 174 -3.14 15.30 -8.31
CA TYR A 174 -3.90 16.40 -7.71
C TYR A 174 -3.04 17.16 -6.69
N ASP A 175 -2.70 18.41 -7.01
CA ASP A 175 -2.02 19.31 -6.09
C ASP A 175 -3.04 19.95 -5.15
N VAL A 176 -3.09 19.44 -3.91
CA VAL A 176 -3.96 19.93 -2.84
C VAL A 176 -3.65 21.38 -2.47
N HIS A 177 -2.38 21.82 -2.54
CA HIS A 177 -1.99 23.18 -2.18
C HIS A 177 -2.44 24.20 -3.24
N LYS A 178 -2.38 23.81 -4.52
CA LYS A 178 -2.86 24.63 -5.63
C LYS A 178 -4.34 24.43 -5.94
N ASN A 179 -4.96 23.41 -5.36
CA ASN A 179 -6.31 22.94 -5.68
C ASN A 179 -6.46 22.69 -7.19
N LYS A 180 -5.50 21.98 -7.79
CA LYS A 180 -5.43 21.75 -9.24
C LYS A 180 -4.99 20.33 -9.58
N LEU A 181 -5.65 19.73 -10.56
CA LEU A 181 -5.12 18.54 -11.22
C LEU A 181 -3.98 18.95 -12.15
N ARG A 182 -2.85 18.25 -12.07
CA ARG A 182 -1.64 18.52 -12.86
C ARG A 182 -1.19 17.27 -13.59
N ALA A 183 -0.76 17.45 -14.83
CA ALA A 183 -0.25 16.41 -15.69
C ALA A 183 1.26 16.59 -15.87
N TYR A 184 2.05 15.55 -15.67
CA TYR A 184 3.47 15.57 -15.97
C TYR A 184 3.68 15.26 -17.45
N ASP A 185 4.30 16.19 -18.17
CA ASP A 185 4.76 15.95 -19.53
C ASP A 185 6.19 15.37 -19.49
N PRO A 186 6.38 14.08 -19.79
CA PRO A 186 7.69 13.45 -19.73
C PRO A 186 8.65 13.95 -20.82
N LYS A 187 8.13 14.51 -21.93
CA LYS A 187 8.96 15.05 -23.02
C LYS A 187 9.54 16.40 -22.62
N GLN A 188 8.71 17.27 -22.05
CA GLN A 188 9.12 18.61 -21.63
C GLN A 188 9.67 18.64 -20.19
N ARG A 189 9.52 17.54 -19.45
CA ARG A 189 9.91 17.40 -18.04
C ARG A 189 9.27 18.45 -17.13
N CYS A 190 8.08 18.91 -17.48
CA CYS A 190 7.35 19.95 -16.78
C CYS A 190 5.98 19.45 -16.29
N TRP A 191 5.43 20.16 -15.31
CA TRP A 191 4.04 19.97 -14.88
C TRP A 191 3.16 20.96 -15.63
N ILE A 192 2.08 20.45 -16.22
CA ILE A 192 1.06 21.21 -16.94
C ILE A 192 -0.22 21.17 -16.10
N ASP A 193 -0.83 22.33 -15.85
CA ASP A 193 -2.12 22.39 -15.17
C ASP A 193 -3.22 21.84 -16.08
N VAL A 194 -4.10 21.00 -15.54
CA VAL A 194 -5.33 20.56 -16.23
C VAL A 194 -6.42 21.60 -15.94
N THR A 195 -6.93 22.23 -16.98
CA THR A 195 -7.99 23.27 -16.89
C THR A 195 -9.38 22.67 -17.15
N GLY A 196 -10.47 23.38 -16.83
CA GLY A 196 -11.84 22.91 -17.09
C GLY A 196 -12.47 22.07 -15.97
N LEU A 197 -11.82 22.01 -14.80
CA LEU A 197 -12.26 21.26 -13.62
C LEU A 197 -12.60 22.18 -12.43
N GLU A 198 -12.75 23.48 -12.66
CA GLU A 198 -12.92 24.50 -11.62
C GLU A 198 -14.17 24.27 -10.77
N GLU A 199 -15.23 23.71 -11.37
CA GLU A 199 -16.50 23.39 -10.68
C GLU A 199 -16.44 22.07 -9.89
N LEU A 200 -15.54 21.15 -10.27
CA LEU A 200 -15.44 19.83 -9.64
C LEU A 200 -14.74 19.90 -8.27
N LEU A 201 -13.71 20.75 -8.15
CA LEU A 201 -12.67 20.63 -7.12
C LEU A 201 -13.06 21.29 -5.79
N PRO A 202 -13.52 20.52 -4.78
CA PRO A 202 -13.82 21.07 -3.46
C PRO A 202 -12.51 21.32 -2.72
N LYS A 203 -12.49 22.36 -1.89
CA LYS A 203 -11.39 22.70 -0.99
C LYS A 203 -11.17 21.55 0.01
N THR A 204 -10.08 20.78 -0.16
CA THR A 204 -9.55 19.74 0.78
C THR A 204 -10.40 18.45 0.88
N ALA A 205 -9.90 17.22 1.13
CA ALA A 205 -8.59 16.62 1.34
C ALA A 205 -8.63 15.11 0.94
N CYS A 206 -7.46 14.55 0.64
CA CYS A 206 -7.21 13.15 0.26
C CYS A 206 -7.85 12.73 -1.07
N THR A 207 -7.00 12.66 -2.09
CA THR A 207 -7.37 12.32 -3.45
C THR A 207 -6.51 11.18 -3.96
N ASP A 208 -7.13 10.09 -4.39
CA ASP A 208 -6.44 9.08 -5.21
C ASP A 208 -6.89 9.28 -6.67
N THR A 209 -5.97 9.06 -7.59
CA THR A 209 -6.20 9.26 -9.02
C THR A 209 -5.75 8.02 -9.77
N VAL A 210 -6.66 7.44 -10.54
CA VAL A 210 -6.37 6.26 -11.35
C VAL A 210 -6.70 6.52 -12.82
N SER A 211 -5.79 6.15 -13.71
CA SER A 211 -6.02 6.19 -15.16
C SER A 211 -6.63 4.86 -15.63
N TYR A 212 -7.70 4.92 -16.43
CA TYR A 212 -8.34 3.74 -17.03
C TYR A 212 -9.00 4.11 -18.36
N GLY A 213 -8.84 3.28 -19.39
CA GLY A 213 -9.55 3.45 -20.66
C GLY A 213 -9.37 4.82 -21.35
N GLY A 214 -8.25 5.51 -21.12
CA GLY A 214 -8.02 6.87 -21.63
C GLY A 214 -8.68 7.99 -20.82
N LYS A 215 -9.35 7.66 -19.71
CA LYS A 215 -9.97 8.57 -18.75
C LYS A 215 -9.24 8.52 -17.41
N LEU A 216 -9.60 9.44 -16.52
CA LEU A 216 -9.11 9.50 -15.16
C LEU A 216 -10.28 9.37 -14.18
N ALA A 217 -10.18 8.47 -13.20
CA ALA A 217 -11.05 8.52 -12.03
C ALA A 217 -10.32 9.25 -10.91
N LEU A 218 -10.97 10.27 -10.36
CA LEU A 218 -10.54 11.02 -9.20
C LEU A 218 -11.46 10.65 -8.03
N PHE A 219 -10.89 10.09 -6.97
CA PHE A 219 -11.62 9.81 -5.74
C PHE A 219 -11.32 10.88 -4.71
N PHE A 220 -12.34 11.36 -4.00
CA PHE A 220 -12.16 12.42 -3.01
C PHE A 220 -13.23 12.35 -1.92
N ARG A 221 -12.99 13.05 -0.80
CA ARG A 221 -13.99 13.31 0.23
C ARG A 221 -14.41 14.77 0.19
N ASN A 222 -15.70 15.02 0.41
CA ASN A 222 -16.23 16.37 0.51
C ASN A 222 -16.32 16.78 1.99
N ASN A 223 -16.00 18.04 2.31
CA ASN A 223 -16.06 18.60 3.67
C ASN A 223 -17.46 18.54 4.30
N GLY A 224 -18.52 18.52 3.48
CA GLY A 224 -19.90 18.41 3.97
C GLY A 224 -20.27 17.01 4.47
N ASP A 225 -19.53 15.97 4.07
CA ASP A 225 -19.90 14.58 4.36
C ASP A 225 -18.67 13.65 4.36
N ALA A 226 -17.85 13.76 5.42
CA ALA A 226 -16.56 13.07 5.54
C ALA A 226 -16.64 11.52 5.55
N GLN A 227 -17.84 10.96 5.65
CA GLN A 227 -18.11 9.51 5.60
C GLN A 227 -18.28 8.99 4.17
N LYS A 228 -18.47 9.89 3.19
CA LYS A 228 -18.71 9.52 1.79
C LYS A 228 -17.46 9.64 0.96
N ILE A 229 -17.22 8.64 0.13
CA ILE A 229 -16.21 8.69 -0.94
C ILE A 229 -16.93 9.01 -2.24
N TRP A 230 -16.51 10.12 -2.84
CA TRP A 230 -16.93 10.54 -4.17
C TRP A 230 -15.95 10.02 -5.21
N CYS A 231 -16.46 9.73 -6.40
CA CYS A 231 -15.65 9.45 -7.57
C CYS A 231 -16.11 10.33 -8.72
N ALA A 232 -15.17 11.02 -9.36
CA ALA A 232 -15.38 11.72 -10.60
C ALA A 232 -14.64 11.03 -11.74
N GLU A 233 -15.34 10.68 -12.80
CA GLU A 233 -14.75 10.28 -14.07
C GLU A 233 -14.46 11.54 -14.89
N ILE A 234 -13.22 11.70 -15.31
CA ILE A 234 -12.71 12.86 -16.05
C ILE A 234 -12.17 12.37 -17.38
N ALA A 235 -12.76 12.87 -18.47
CA ALA A 235 -12.18 12.77 -19.80
C ALA A 235 -11.12 13.87 -19.97
N LEU A 236 -10.04 13.55 -20.68
CA LEU A 236 -8.92 14.46 -20.88
C LEU A 236 -8.69 14.66 -22.37
N GLU A 237 -8.51 15.92 -22.78
CA GLU A 237 -8.24 16.31 -24.16
C GLU A 237 -6.96 17.14 -24.23
N ARG A 238 -6.08 16.84 -25.19
CA ARG A 238 -4.85 17.59 -25.43
C ARG A 238 -5.09 18.59 -26.57
N CYS A 239 -4.95 19.88 -26.26
CA CYS A 239 -5.14 20.95 -27.23
C CYS A 239 -3.87 21.20 -28.06
N GLN A 240 -4.04 21.80 -29.24
CA GLN A 240 -2.92 22.30 -30.05
C GLN A 240 -2.22 23.43 -29.28
N GLY A 241 -1.04 23.15 -28.72
CA GLY A 241 -0.33 24.05 -27.82
C GLY A 241 0.21 23.38 -26.55
N GLY A 242 -0.19 22.13 -26.29
CA GLY A 242 0.29 21.36 -25.13
C GLY A 242 -0.55 21.54 -23.87
N GLU A 243 -1.59 22.38 -23.92
CA GLU A 243 -2.60 22.48 -22.86
C GLU A 243 -3.40 21.17 -22.76
N ILE A 244 -3.86 20.86 -21.53
CA ILE A 244 -4.68 19.69 -21.24
C ILE A 244 -5.98 20.17 -20.62
N LEU A 245 -7.09 19.90 -21.29
CA LEU A 245 -8.43 20.18 -20.81
C LEU A 245 -9.01 18.93 -20.14
N GLY A 246 -9.55 19.09 -18.94
CA GLY A 246 -10.33 18.07 -18.24
C GLY A 246 -11.82 18.36 -18.35
N LYS A 247 -12.61 17.33 -18.63
CA LYS A 247 -14.07 17.40 -18.62
C LYS A 247 -14.64 16.28 -17.74
N VAL A 248 -15.38 16.66 -16.70
CA VAL A 248 -16.11 15.72 -15.86
C VAL A 248 -17.20 15.05 -16.70
N GLN A 249 -17.16 13.73 -16.81
CA GLN A 249 -18.18 12.92 -17.48
C GLN A 249 -19.23 12.41 -16.50
N TRP A 250 -18.80 12.13 -15.26
CA TRP A 250 -19.65 11.59 -14.21
C TRP A 250 -19.05 11.94 -12.85
N CYS A 251 -19.89 12.20 -11.84
CA CYS A 251 -19.47 12.44 -10.47
C CYS A 251 -20.57 12.03 -9.50
N ASP A 252 -20.31 11.04 -8.66
CA ASP A 252 -21.28 10.58 -7.64
C ASP A 252 -20.58 9.92 -6.45
N VAL A 253 -21.35 9.64 -5.41
CA VAL A 253 -20.93 8.87 -4.24
C VAL A 253 -20.81 7.39 -4.63
N VAL A 254 -19.61 6.83 -4.43
CA VAL A 254 -19.34 5.41 -4.69
C VAL A 254 -19.41 4.54 -3.44
N THR A 255 -19.30 5.14 -2.26
CA THR A 255 -19.58 4.48 -0.98
C THR A 255 -19.92 5.49 0.10
N ASP A 256 -20.92 5.16 0.91
CA ASP A 256 -21.43 5.93 2.04
C ASP A 256 -21.51 5.11 3.34
N ASP A 257 -20.98 3.88 3.34
CA ASP A 257 -21.13 2.87 4.40
C ASP A 257 -20.23 3.09 5.64
N GLY A 258 -19.65 4.29 5.83
CA GLY A 258 -18.89 4.66 7.05
C GLY A 258 -17.40 4.96 6.86
N ASN A 259 -16.60 4.75 7.92
CA ASN A 259 -15.24 5.30 8.11
C ASN A 259 -14.14 4.59 7.26
N PHE A 260 -14.32 4.49 5.94
CA PHE A 260 -13.37 3.81 5.03
C PHE A 260 -12.20 4.71 4.66
N HIS A 261 -10.98 4.32 5.03
CA HIS A 261 -9.77 4.99 4.54
C HIS A 261 -9.34 4.42 3.19
N MET A 262 -9.27 5.28 2.17
CA MET A 262 -8.71 4.91 0.87
C MET A 262 -7.20 4.73 1.01
N VAL A 263 -6.73 3.51 0.78
CA VAL A 263 -5.30 3.17 0.87
C VAL A 263 -4.64 3.21 -0.51
N LYS A 264 -5.34 2.72 -1.54
CA LYS A 264 -4.83 2.66 -2.92
C LYS A 264 -5.97 2.38 -3.91
N CYS A 265 -5.97 3.06 -5.05
CA CYS A 265 -6.78 2.76 -6.22
C CYS A 265 -5.97 2.00 -7.27
N LEU A 266 -6.57 0.98 -7.86
CA LEU A 266 -5.97 0.15 -8.92
C LEU A 266 -6.98 0.00 -10.05
N THR A 267 -6.51 0.09 -11.29
CA THR A 267 -7.32 -0.28 -12.45
C THR A 267 -7.22 -1.79 -12.66
N VAL A 268 -8.36 -2.44 -12.88
CA VAL A 268 -8.42 -3.86 -13.24
C VAL A 268 -8.78 -3.93 -14.71
N THR A 269 -7.83 -4.38 -15.54
CA THR A 269 -8.12 -4.74 -16.93
C THR A 269 -8.79 -6.12 -16.92
N VAL A 270 -10.05 -6.18 -17.34
CA VAL A 270 -10.81 -7.43 -17.52
C VAL A 270 -10.58 -7.96 -18.93
#